data_AF-A0A7K4ADI3-F1
#
_entry.id   AF-A0A7K4ADI3-F1
#
_cell.length_a   1.000
_cell.length_b   1.000
_cell.length_c   1.000
_cell.angle_alpha   90.00
_cell.angle_beta   90.00
_cell.angle_gamma   90.00
#
_symmetry.space_group_name_H-M   'P 1'
#
loop_
_entity.id
_entity.type
_entity.pdbx_description
1 polymer ?
#
loop_
_entity_poly.entity_id
_entity_poly.type
_entity_poly.pdbx_seq_one_letter_code
_entity_poly.pdbx_strand_id
1 'polypeptide(L)' 'MSEGLSAIVGGGISSLALILMLIIGIVLIIILVKVILFLIIPGIMALVVWYITGDTVLTGITFLIVAVLTIIFRR' A
#
# COMPACT_ATOMS: atom_id res chain seq x y z
N MET A 1 31.91 22.64 -27.70
CA MET A 1 31.87 22.54 -26.21
C MET A 1 30.44 22.55 -25.65
N SER A 2 29.45 23.10 -26.37
CA SER A 2 28.03 23.08 -25.98
C SER A 2 27.34 21.71 -26.09
N GLU A 3 27.70 20.89 -27.08
CA GLU A 3 27.06 19.57 -27.30
C GLU A 3 27.44 18.51 -26.26
N GLY A 4 28.65 18.58 -25.70
CA GLY A 4 29.06 17.69 -24.62
C GLY A 4 28.34 17.98 -23.30
N LEU A 5 28.02 19.25 -23.04
CA LEU A 5 27.29 19.66 -21.84
C LEU A 5 25.81 19.22 -21.90
N SER A 6 25.16 19.33 -23.06
CA SER A 6 23.77 18.88 -23.23
C SER A 6 23.62 17.37 -23.10
N ALA A 7 24.60 16.59 -23.56
CA ALA A 7 24.62 15.14 -23.39
C ALA A 7 24.76 14.72 -21.92
N ILE A 8 25.62 15.39 -21.15
CA ILE A 8 25.81 15.11 -19.72
C ILE A 8 24.59 15.55 -18.91
N VAL A 9 24.01 16.72 -19.21
CA VAL A 9 22.83 17.23 -18.52
C VAL A 9 21.59 16.38 -18.85
N GLY A 10 21.38 16.02 -20.12
CA GLY A 10 20.25 15.15 -20.53
C GLY A 10 20.37 13.72 -20.02
N GLY A 11 21.56 13.11 -20.11
CA GLY A 11 21.83 11.78 -19.57
C GLY A 11 21.80 11.72 -18.04
N GLY A 12 22.29 12.77 -17.38
CA GLY A 12 22.27 12.90 -15.93
C GLY A 12 20.86 13.07 -15.37
N ILE A 13 20.04 13.94 -15.97
CA ILE A 13 18.65 14.17 -15.54
C ILE A 13 17.80 12.91 -15.75
N SER A 14 17.95 12.20 -16.88
CA SER A 14 17.21 10.96 -17.13
C SER A 14 17.57 9.85 -16.15
N SER A 15 18.86 9.70 -15.80
CA SER A 15 19.31 8.75 -14.79
C SER A 15 18.75 9.08 -13.38
N LEU A 16 18.74 10.36 -13.01
CA LEU A 16 18.16 10.83 -11.75
C LEU A 16 16.64 10.60 -11.69
N ALA A 17 15.92 10.85 -12.80
CA ALA A 17 14.49 10.60 -12.90
C ALA A 17 14.15 9.11 -12.71
N LEU A 18 14.94 8.20 -13.29
CA LEU A 18 14.75 6.75 -13.12
C LEU A 18 14.99 6.31 -11.67
N ILE A 19 16.03 6.84 -11.01
CA ILE A 19 16.31 6.55 -9.60
C ILE A 19 15.17 7.03 -8.70
N LEU A 20 14.67 8.25 -8.92
CA LEU A 20 13.54 8.80 -8.18
C LEU A 20 12.26 7.97 -8.38
N MET A 21 11.97 7.59 -9.62
CA MET A 21 10.82 6.73 -9.93
C MET A 21 10.92 5.37 -9.23
N LEU A 22 12.11 4.77 -9.20
CA LEU A 22 12.36 3.51 -8.50
C LEU A 22 12.13 3.65 -6.99
N ILE A 23 12.63 4.72 -6.37
CA ILE A 23 12.44 5.00 -4.94
C ILE A 23 10.95 5.14 -4.63
N ILE A 24 10.20 5.91 -5.43
CA ILE A 24 8.75 6.07 -5.26
C ILE A 24 8.04 4.72 -5.39
N GLY A 25 8.39 3.92 -6.39
CA GLY A 25 7.83 2.58 -6.59
C GLY A 25 8.05 1.67 -5.37
N ILE A 26 9.28 1.65 -4.83
CA ILE A 26 9.62 0.87 -3.63
C ILE A 26 8.81 1.36 -2.42
N VAL A 27 8.73 2.67 -2.21
CA VAL A 27 7.96 3.26 -1.10
C VAL A 27 6.48 2.87 -1.19
N LEU A 28 5.88 2.94 -2.38
CA LEU A 28 4.50 2.54 -2.61
C LEU A 28 4.29 1.05 -2.29
N ILE A 29 5.20 0.17 -2.72
CA ILE A 29 5.13 -1.27 -2.42
C ILE A 29 5.20 -1.50 -0.90
N ILE A 30 6.12 -0.82 -0.19
CA ILE A 30 6.24 -0.95 1.26
C ILE A 30 4.95 -0.53 1.96
N ILE A 31 4.34 0.58 1.55
CA ILE A 31 3.07 1.05 2.10
C ILE A 31 1.96 0.03 1.81
N LEU A 32 1.88 -0.46 0.58
CA LEU A 32 0.87 -1.43 0.16
C LEU A 32 0.98 -2.73 0.96
N VAL A 33 2.18 -3.28 1.12
CA VAL A 33 2.42 -4.47 1.95
C VAL A 33 1.99 -4.23 3.39
N LYS A 34 2.33 -3.07 3.98
CA LYS A 34 1.88 -2.72 5.34
C LYS A 34 0.37 -2.69 5.46
N VAL A 35 -0.33 -2.11 4.48
CA VAL A 35 -1.80 -2.06 4.47
C VAL A 35 -2.40 -3.46 4.36
N ILE A 36 -1.88 -4.32 3.47
CA ILE A 36 -2.35 -5.71 3.35
C ILE A 36 -2.15 -6.48 4.66
N LEU A 37 -0.96 -6.38 5.28
CA LEU A 37 -0.67 -7.05 6.54
C LEU A 37 -1.56 -6.54 7.68
N PHE A 38 -1.92 -5.25 7.66
CA PHE A 38 -2.88 -4.68 8.60
C PHE A 38 -4.29 -5.26 8.43
N LEU A 39 -4.72 -5.48 7.17
CA LEU A 39 -6.05 -6.02 6.85
C LEU A 39 -6.25 -7.50 7.17
N ILE A 40 -5.19 -8.24 7.53
CA ILE A 40 -5.28 -9.67 7.86
C ILE A 40 -6.29 -9.92 9.00
N ILE A 41 -6.18 -9.21 10.12
CA ILE A 41 -7.06 -9.45 11.28
C ILE A 41 -8.52 -9.10 10.96
N PRO A 42 -8.83 -7.90 10.44
CA PRO A 42 -10.20 -7.57 10.00
C PRO A 42 -10.74 -8.52 8.94
N GLY A 43 -9.90 -8.93 7.98
CA GLY A 43 -10.27 -9.83 6.89
C GLY A 43 -10.63 -11.23 7.39
N ILE A 44 -9.83 -11.80 8.31
CA ILE A 44 -10.13 -13.10 8.94
C ILE A 44 -11.44 -13.02 9.71
N MET A 45 -11.65 -11.98 10.51
CA MET A 45 -12.89 -11.84 11.30
C MET A 45 -14.13 -11.68 10.41
N ALA A 46 -14.02 -10.92 9.32
CA ALA A 46 -15.08 -10.80 8.33
C ALA A 46 -15.41 -12.16 7.70
N LEU A 47 -14.38 -12.93 7.32
CA LEU A 47 -14.55 -14.27 6.75
C LEU A 47 -15.23 -15.22 7.74
N VAL A 48 -14.87 -15.17 9.03
CA VAL A 48 -15.53 -15.95 10.09
C VAL A 48 -17.01 -15.60 10.18
N VAL A 49 -17.36 -14.31 10.19
CA VAL A 49 -18.77 -13.89 10.26
C VAL A 49 -19.53 -14.34 9.03
N TRP A 50 -18.97 -14.13 7.84
CA TRP A 50 -19.58 -14.59 6.59
C TRP A 50 -19.82 -16.11 6.59
N TYR A 51 -18.85 -16.89 7.05
CA TYR A 51 -18.95 -18.34 7.11
C TYR A 51 -20.07 -18.81 8.04
N ILE A 52 -20.33 -18.09 9.14
CA ILE A 52 -21.35 -18.45 10.13
C ILE A 52 -22.75 -17.95 9.70
N THR A 53 -22.85 -16.74 9.15
CA THR A 53 -24.15 -16.08 8.90
C THR A 53 -24.61 -16.15 7.46
N GLY A 54 -23.69 -16.26 6.50
CA GLY A 54 -23.96 -16.08 5.07
C GLY A 54 -24.32 -14.64 4.67
N ASP A 55 -24.34 -13.69 5.61
CA ASP A 55 -24.80 -12.32 5.42
C ASP A 55 -23.65 -11.38 5.06
N THR A 56 -23.72 -10.78 3.87
CA THR A 56 -22.70 -9.88 3.33
C THR A 56 -22.66 -8.51 4.02
N VAL A 57 -23.80 -8.02 4.52
CA VAL A 57 -23.90 -6.75 5.24
C VAL A 57 -23.22 -6.89 6.60
N LEU A 58 -23.55 -7.94 7.36
CA LEU A 58 -22.92 -8.21 8.64
C LEU A 58 -21.41 -8.43 8.50
N THR A 59 -20.99 -9.14 7.44
CA THR A 59 -19.59 -9.32 7.09
C THR A 59 -18.85 -7.98 6.91
N GLY A 60 -19.43 -7.07 6.12
CA GLY A 60 -18.86 -5.74 5.90
C GLY A 60 -18.80 -4.90 7.17
N ILE A 61 -19.86 -4.94 7.99
CA ILE A 61 -19.89 -4.25 9.30
C ILE A 61 -18.80 -4.79 10.21
N THR A 62 -18.66 -6.11 10.33
CA THR A 62 -17.59 -6.72 11.14
C THR A 62 -16.20 -6.34 10.64
N PHE A 63 -15.98 -6.40 9.32
CA PHE A 63 -14.71 -5.95 8.73
C PHE A 63 -14.38 -4.52 9.15
N LEU A 64 -15.33 -3.60 8.98
CA LEU A 64 -15.13 -2.18 9.29
C LEU A 64 -14.88 -1.94 10.78
N ILE A 65 -15.68 -2.55 11.66
CA ILE A 65 -15.52 -2.42 13.10
C ILE A 65 -14.15 -2.96 13.52
N VAL A 66 -13.78 -4.17 13.10
CA VAL A 66 -12.50 -4.78 13.47
C VAL A 66 -11.33 -4.00 12.86
N ALA A 67 -11.46 -3.47 11.64
CA ALA A 67 -10.45 -2.60 11.05
C ALA A 67 -10.24 -1.35 11.90
N VAL A 68 -11.31 -0.62 12.25
CA VAL A 68 -11.22 0.58 13.09
C VAL A 68 -10.63 0.25 14.47
N LEU A 69 -11.09 -0.83 15.12
CA LEU A 69 -10.52 -1.29 16.39
C LEU A 69 -9.04 -1.62 16.26
N THR A 70 -8.63 -2.27 15.17
CA THR A 70 -7.22 -2.57 14.92
C THR A 70 -6.41 -1.29 14.72
N ILE A 71 -6.97 -0.20 14.17
CA ILE A 71 -6.28 1.11 14.11
C ILE A 71 -6.15 1.72 15.51
N ILE A 72 -7.24 1.73 16.29
CA ILE A 72 -7.31 2.42 17.58
C ILE A 72 -6.43 1.73 18.64
N PHE A 73 -6.44 0.40 18.66
CA PHE A 73 -5.79 -0.39 19.73
C PHE A 73 -4.41 -0.91 19.36
N ARG A 74 -4.00 -0.85 18.09
CA ARG A 74 -2.63 -1.16 17.68
C ARG A 74 -1.75 0.07 18.00
N ARG A 75 -1.09 0.03 19.16
CA ARG A 75 0.03 0.93 19.48
C ARG A 75 1.16 0.74 18.48
#